data_AF-A0A847ZWG5-F1
#
_entry.id   AF-A0A847ZWG5-F1
#
_cell.length_a   1.000
_cell.length_b   1.000
_cell.length_c   1.000
_cell.angle_alpha   90.00
_cell.angle_beta   90.00
_cell.angle_gamma   90.00
#
_symmetry.space_group_name_H-M   'P 1'
#
loop_
_entity.id
_entity.type
_entity.pdbx_description
1 polymer ?
#
loop_
_entity_poly.entity_id
_entity_poly.type
_entity_poly.pdbx_seq_one_letter_code
_entity_poly.pdbx_strand_id
1 'polypeptide(L)'
;LGKWDAKTIEPGMEHVTIAVSGAYGGHTVDFRRLAERGVTLVGRAEKYSSGELHFATDVAQNVARGDANYLSVLDEADAHIAQHKLDFPEEPDARKLGSFELNDANATQSLNLRDKGITSIVWATGFALDFGWMKTGEFDDKGRPVHQRGVSTVPGLYFLGLAWLSRRASPFIWGVWHDAEYLASKIAP
;
A
#
# COMPACT_ATOMS: atom_id res chain seq x y z
N LEU A 1 -6.41 16.57 7.39
CA LEU A 1 -5.38 16.17 6.39
C LEU A 1 -5.88 16.09 4.94
N GLY A 2 -7.09 15.62 4.63
CA GLY A 2 -7.64 15.67 3.26
C GLY A 2 -6.94 14.81 2.20
N LYS A 3 -5.95 13.98 2.58
CA LYS A 3 -5.12 13.18 1.67
C LYS A 3 -5.94 12.25 0.75
N TRP A 4 -7.11 11.81 1.20
CA TRP A 4 -8.00 10.92 0.43
C TRP A 4 -8.74 11.64 -0.71
N ASP A 5 -8.94 12.94 -0.57
CA ASP A 5 -9.60 13.79 -1.57
C ASP A 5 -8.61 14.43 -2.55
N ALA A 6 -7.32 14.10 -2.44
CA ALA A 6 -6.30 14.55 -3.39
C ALA A 6 -6.68 14.13 -4.82
N LYS A 7 -6.63 15.09 -5.75
CA LYS A 7 -7.02 14.92 -7.16
C LYS A 7 -5.81 14.81 -8.11
N THR A 8 -4.63 15.13 -7.61
CA THR A 8 -3.38 15.11 -8.36
C THR A 8 -2.51 13.96 -7.87
N ILE A 9 -1.93 13.23 -8.83
CA ILE A 9 -0.93 12.21 -8.56
C ILE A 9 0.42 12.90 -8.52
N GLU A 10 1.09 12.89 -7.38
CA GLU A 10 2.50 13.27 -7.29
C GLU A 10 3.38 12.02 -7.52
N PRO A 11 4.65 12.19 -7.97
CA PRO A 11 5.56 11.06 -8.13
C PRO A 11 5.66 10.20 -6.86
N GLY A 12 5.52 8.89 -6.98
CA GLY A 12 5.51 7.95 -5.85
C GLY A 12 4.12 7.68 -5.26
N MET A 13 3.07 8.38 -5.70
CA MET A 13 1.68 8.16 -5.26
C MET A 13 0.89 7.24 -6.19
N GLU A 14 1.49 6.72 -7.26
CA GLU A 14 0.84 5.91 -8.28
C GLU A 14 0.28 4.61 -7.69
N HIS A 15 0.96 4.06 -6.68
CA HIS A 15 0.49 2.91 -5.92
C HIS A 15 -0.21 3.38 -4.64
N VAL A 16 -1.51 3.10 -4.53
CA VAL A 16 -2.29 3.47 -3.34
C VAL A 16 -2.43 2.25 -2.44
N THR A 17 -1.47 2.07 -1.55
CA THR A 17 -1.54 1.07 -0.49
C THR A 17 -1.65 1.72 0.87
N ILE A 18 -2.52 1.13 1.70
CA ILE A 18 -2.61 1.42 3.11
C ILE A 18 -2.68 0.09 3.85
N ALA A 19 -1.93 -0.01 4.93
CA ALA A 19 -2.15 -1.06 5.92
C ALA A 19 -3.10 -0.48 6.97
N VAL A 20 -4.33 -0.99 7.00
CA VAL A 20 -5.34 -0.59 7.99
C VAL A 20 -5.67 -1.82 8.83
N SER A 21 -5.55 -1.70 10.14
CA SER A 21 -6.10 -2.70 11.06
C SER A 21 -7.40 -2.16 11.65
N GLY A 22 -8.50 -2.87 11.41
CA GLY A 22 -9.78 -2.67 12.10
C GLY A 22 -10.04 -3.73 13.18
N ALA A 23 -9.20 -4.77 13.22
CA ALA A 23 -9.30 -5.85 14.20
C ALA A 23 -8.96 -5.33 15.60
N TYR A 24 -9.72 -5.77 16.60
CA TYR A 24 -9.50 -5.45 18.02
C TYR A 24 -9.48 -3.94 18.33
N GLY A 25 -10.27 -3.14 17.60
CA GLY A 25 -10.34 -1.69 17.78
C GLY A 25 -9.28 -0.90 16.99
N GLY A 26 -8.43 -1.59 16.22
CA GLY A 26 -7.34 -0.99 15.48
C GLY A 26 -6.09 -0.79 16.33
N HIS A 27 -4.94 -1.13 15.77
CA HIS A 27 -3.63 -0.97 16.40
C HIS A 27 -2.54 -0.81 15.34
N THR A 28 -1.48 -0.09 15.69
CA THR A 28 -0.30 0.03 14.84
C THR A 28 0.31 -1.35 14.60
N VAL A 29 0.48 -1.70 13.32
CA VAL A 29 1.21 -2.90 12.91
C VAL A 29 2.67 -2.50 12.77
N ASP A 30 3.49 -2.94 13.72
CA ASP A 30 4.94 -2.70 13.74
C ASP A 30 5.69 -4.01 13.46
N PHE A 31 6.55 -4.01 12.45
CA PHE A 31 7.39 -5.15 12.11
C PHE A 31 8.32 -5.57 13.25
N ARG A 32 8.83 -4.63 14.05
CA ARG A 32 9.67 -4.95 15.22
C ARG A 32 8.89 -5.71 16.29
N ARG A 33 7.65 -5.30 16.54
CA ARG A 33 6.75 -6.02 17.44
C ARG A 33 6.40 -7.42 16.92
N LEU A 34 6.30 -7.60 15.60
CA LEU A 34 6.15 -8.93 15.01
C LEU A 34 7.42 -9.77 15.23
N ALA A 35 8.61 -9.18 15.08
CA ALA A 35 9.87 -9.86 15.34
C ALA A 35 10.03 -10.28 16.81
N GLU A 36 9.67 -9.41 17.75
CA GLU A 36 9.63 -9.71 19.19
C GLU A 36 8.66 -10.87 19.52
N ARG A 37 7.66 -11.10 18.67
CA ARG A 37 6.72 -12.24 18.77
C ARG A 37 7.19 -13.51 18.05
N GLY A 38 8.41 -13.51 17.51
CA GLY A 38 9.03 -14.67 16.85
C GLY A 38 8.93 -14.69 15.33
N VAL A 39 8.45 -13.61 14.68
CA VAL A 39 8.49 -13.52 13.21
C VAL A 39 9.92 -13.24 12.76
N THR A 40 10.46 -14.08 11.88
CA THR A 40 11.72 -13.77 11.21
C THR A 40 11.48 -12.79 10.07
N LEU A 41 11.98 -11.56 10.22
CA LEU A 41 11.98 -10.58 9.14
C LEU A 41 13.12 -10.87 8.17
N VAL A 42 12.81 -10.92 6.88
CA VAL A 42 13.77 -11.14 5.79
C VAL A 42 13.60 -10.07 4.73
N GLY A 43 14.63 -9.88 3.89
CA GLY A 43 14.54 -8.95 2.79
C GLY A 43 13.62 -9.42 1.67
N ARG A 44 13.55 -8.63 0.61
CA ARG A 44 12.78 -8.98 -0.58
C ARG A 44 13.25 -10.32 -1.15
N ALA A 45 12.34 -11.26 -1.39
CA ALA A 45 12.67 -12.52 -2.04
C ALA A 45 13.13 -12.27 -3.48
N GLU A 46 14.29 -12.82 -3.85
CA GLU A 46 14.90 -12.57 -5.17
C GLU A 46 14.98 -13.83 -6.02
N LYS A 47 15.50 -14.92 -5.45
CA LYS A 47 15.80 -16.13 -6.20
C LYS A 47 15.47 -17.37 -5.38
N TYR A 48 14.89 -18.35 -6.05
CA TYR A 48 14.81 -19.71 -5.54
C TYR A 48 15.63 -20.64 -6.43
N SER A 49 16.56 -21.39 -5.85
CA SER A 49 17.32 -22.42 -6.55
C SER A 49 17.67 -23.58 -5.64
N SER A 50 17.50 -24.80 -6.14
CA SER A 50 17.93 -26.02 -5.45
C SER A 50 17.38 -26.19 -4.01
N GLY A 51 16.17 -25.70 -3.72
CA GLY A 51 15.57 -25.78 -2.38
C GLY A 51 15.86 -24.58 -1.48
N GLU A 52 16.70 -23.66 -1.92
CA GLU A 52 17.12 -22.47 -1.19
C GLU A 52 16.47 -21.21 -1.75
N LEU A 53 15.86 -20.42 -0.87
CA LEU A 53 15.32 -19.09 -1.15
C LEU A 53 16.32 -18.03 -0.70
N HIS A 54 16.65 -17.09 -1.58
CA HIS A 54 17.56 -15.97 -1.33
C HIS A 54 16.79 -14.65 -1.23
N PHE A 55 17.25 -13.80 -0.32
CA PHE A 55 16.66 -12.51 -0.02
C PHE A 55 17.67 -11.38 -0.24
N ALA A 56 17.17 -10.21 -0.62
CA ALA A 56 17.95 -8.99 -0.69
C ALA A 56 18.41 -8.55 0.72
N THR A 57 19.50 -7.78 0.78
CA THR A 57 19.99 -7.13 2.01
C THR A 57 19.31 -5.78 2.21
N ASP A 58 17.97 -5.76 2.20
CA ASP A 58 17.19 -4.52 2.19
C ASP A 58 16.19 -4.43 3.36
N VAL A 59 16.13 -5.44 4.23
CA VAL A 59 15.09 -5.51 5.27
C VAL A 59 15.21 -4.39 6.29
N ALA A 60 16.42 -4.07 6.76
CA ALA A 60 16.66 -2.99 7.71
C ALA A 60 16.29 -1.62 7.11
N GLN A 61 16.72 -1.40 5.86
CA GLN A 61 16.38 -0.18 5.12
C GLN A 61 14.87 -0.04 4.88
N ASN A 62 14.19 -1.13 4.51
CA ASN A 62 12.76 -1.14 4.26
C ASN A 62 11.95 -0.85 5.53
N VAL A 63 12.33 -1.43 6.68
CA VAL A 63 11.71 -1.14 7.98
C VAL A 63 11.93 0.33 8.37
N ALA A 64 13.17 0.82 8.30
CA ALA A 64 13.49 2.21 8.62
C ALA A 64 12.74 3.22 7.73
N ARG A 65 12.60 2.93 6.43
CA ARG A 65 11.80 3.76 5.52
C ARG A 65 10.32 3.76 5.89
N GLY A 66 9.80 2.61 6.32
CA GLY A 66 8.43 2.49 6.84
C GLY A 66 8.21 3.36 8.09
N ASP A 67 9.14 3.30 9.05
CA ASP A 67 9.10 4.11 10.27
C ASP A 67 9.13 5.61 9.95
N ALA A 68 10.06 6.04 9.09
CA ALA A 68 10.18 7.44 8.69
C ALA A 68 8.90 7.96 8.02
N ASN A 69 8.29 7.15 7.15
CA ASN A 69 7.01 7.51 6.53
C ASN A 69 5.87 7.57 7.55
N TYR A 70 5.81 6.64 8.51
CA TYR A 70 4.83 6.68 9.59
C TYR A 70 4.96 7.95 10.44
N LEU A 71 6.17 8.25 10.91
CA LEU A 71 6.45 9.43 11.72
C LEU A 71 6.16 10.73 10.96
N SER A 72 6.49 10.79 9.66
CA SER A 72 6.15 11.92 8.80
C SER A 72 4.63 12.18 8.75
N VAL A 73 3.81 11.13 8.74
CA VAL A 73 2.35 11.29 8.77
C VAL A 73 1.86 11.81 10.13
N LEU A 74 2.49 11.40 11.23
CA LEU A 74 2.19 11.96 12.56
C LEU A 74 2.57 13.44 12.65
N ASP A 75 3.74 13.81 12.13
CA ASP A 75 4.19 15.21 12.09
C ASP A 75 3.22 16.09 11.29
N GLU A 76 2.74 15.60 10.14
CA GLU A 76 1.71 16.29 9.36
C GLU A 76 0.38 16.43 10.12
N ALA A 77 -0.01 15.42 10.90
CA ALA A 77 -1.22 15.47 11.72
C ALA A 77 -1.10 16.53 12.82
N ASP A 78 0.02 16.55 13.55
CA ASP A 78 0.30 17.52 14.60
C ASP A 78 0.36 18.95 14.05
N ALA A 79 1.02 19.15 12.90
CA ALA A 79 1.06 20.43 12.21
C ALA A 79 -0.35 20.91 11.81
N HIS A 80 -1.20 20.00 11.35
CA HIS A 80 -2.59 20.31 10.99
C HIS A 80 -3.43 20.72 12.20
N ILE A 81 -3.30 20.00 13.33
CA ILE A 81 -3.95 20.33 14.60
C ILE A 81 -3.56 21.75 15.05
N ALA A 82 -2.25 22.04 15.07
CA ALA A 82 -1.73 23.35 15.46
C ALA A 82 -2.24 24.48 14.55
N GLN A 83 -2.21 24.28 13.22
CA GLN A 83 -2.67 25.26 12.24
C GLN A 83 -4.16 25.59 12.39
N HIS A 84 -4.99 24.59 12.69
CA HIS A 84 -6.45 24.73 12.77
C HIS A 84 -6.96 24.93 14.19
N LYS A 85 -6.07 24.98 15.19
CA LYS A 85 -6.40 25.12 16.62
C LYS A 85 -7.41 24.07 17.10
N LEU A 86 -7.20 22.82 16.68
CA LEU A 86 -8.07 21.72 17.05
C LEU A 86 -7.72 21.22 18.46
N ASP A 87 -8.73 20.79 19.21
CA ASP A 87 -8.59 20.28 20.57
C ASP A 87 -8.56 18.74 20.55
N PHE A 88 -7.36 18.19 20.41
CA PHE A 88 -7.10 16.74 20.46
C PHE A 88 -6.11 16.42 21.57
N PRO A 89 -6.26 15.26 22.25
CA PRO A 89 -5.29 14.81 23.24
C PRO A 89 -3.93 14.49 22.59
N GLU A 90 -2.84 14.64 23.34
CA GLU A 90 -1.52 14.18 22.90
C GLU A 90 -1.44 12.64 22.93
N GLU A 91 -0.72 12.07 21.96
CA GLU A 91 -0.46 10.63 21.88
C GLU A 91 1.05 10.34 21.74
N PRO A 92 1.86 10.61 22.78
CA PRO A 92 3.31 10.43 22.70
C PRO A 92 3.72 8.97 22.45
N ASP A 93 2.89 8.01 22.86
CA ASP A 93 3.12 6.58 22.64
C ASP A 93 3.05 6.18 21.17
N ALA A 94 2.32 6.91 20.31
CA ALA A 94 2.28 6.66 18.87
C ALA A 94 3.68 6.78 18.23
N ARG A 95 4.58 7.56 18.83
CA ARG A 95 5.94 7.77 18.32
C ARG A 95 6.95 6.74 18.83
N LYS A 96 6.55 5.85 19.74
CA LYS A 96 7.43 4.82 20.30
C LYS A 96 7.52 3.63 19.33
N LEU A 97 8.68 3.45 18.71
CA LEU A 97 8.99 2.30 17.87
C LEU A 97 9.51 1.13 18.74
N GLY A 98 9.28 -0.11 18.29
CA GLY A 98 9.80 -1.31 18.96
C GLY A 98 11.32 -1.34 19.09
N SER A 99 11.82 -2.15 20.02
CA SER A 99 13.24 -2.18 20.41
C SER A 99 14.12 -3.08 19.54
N PHE A 100 13.49 -3.91 18.70
CA PHE A 100 14.19 -4.88 17.87
C PHE A 100 15.15 -4.22 16.86
N GLU A 101 16.45 -4.47 17.02
CA GLU A 101 17.47 -4.03 16.08
C GLU A 101 17.60 -5.02 14.92
N LEU A 102 17.14 -4.59 13.75
CA LEU A 102 17.37 -5.30 12.49
C LEU A 102 18.52 -4.62 11.75
N ASN A 103 19.57 -5.38 11.45
CA ASN A 103 20.71 -4.89 10.70
C ASN A 103 21.18 -5.95 9.67
N ASP A 104 21.94 -5.52 8.67
CA ASP A 104 22.34 -6.43 7.59
C ASP A 104 23.23 -7.59 8.08
N ALA A 105 23.88 -7.43 9.24
CA ALA A 105 24.69 -8.48 9.85
C ALA A 105 23.85 -9.59 10.51
N ASN A 106 22.62 -9.30 10.93
CA ASN A 106 21.72 -10.28 11.54
C ASN A 106 20.56 -10.72 10.62
N ALA A 107 20.43 -10.11 9.44
CA ALA A 107 19.41 -10.46 8.47
C ALA A 107 19.68 -11.83 7.81
N THR A 108 18.63 -12.66 7.74
CA THR A 108 18.71 -13.95 7.02
C THR A 108 18.77 -13.68 5.50
N GLN A 109 19.89 -14.01 4.86
CA GLN A 109 20.10 -13.79 3.42
C GLN A 109 19.65 -14.98 2.57
N SER A 110 19.65 -16.18 3.13
CA SER A 110 19.12 -17.37 2.47
C SER A 110 18.58 -18.39 3.45
N LEU A 111 17.73 -19.27 2.91
CA LEU A 111 16.94 -20.22 3.66
C LEU A 111 16.72 -21.47 2.80
N ASN A 112 17.22 -22.62 3.25
CA ASN A 112 16.76 -23.89 2.72
C ASN A 112 15.38 -24.22 3.33
N LEU A 113 14.36 -24.30 2.48
CA LEU A 113 12.98 -24.50 2.95
C LEU A 113 12.80 -25.86 3.63
N ARG A 114 13.46 -26.92 3.11
CA ARG A 114 13.34 -28.27 3.66
C ARG A 114 14.04 -28.39 5.01
N ASP A 115 15.25 -27.85 5.13
CA ASP A 115 16.04 -27.92 6.36
C ASP A 115 15.37 -27.15 7.50
N LYS A 116 14.60 -26.10 7.18
CA LYS A 116 13.77 -25.37 8.15
C LYS A 116 12.36 -25.93 8.34
N GLY A 117 12.03 -27.05 7.68
CA GLY A 117 10.72 -27.69 7.80
C GLY A 117 9.56 -26.86 7.24
N ILE A 118 9.83 -25.92 6.33
CA ILE A 118 8.80 -25.09 5.70
C ILE A 118 8.11 -25.88 4.60
N THR A 119 6.84 -26.20 4.82
CA THR A 119 6.02 -27.01 3.90
C THR A 119 5.02 -26.19 3.10
N SER A 120 4.85 -24.91 3.42
CA SER A 120 3.86 -24.03 2.79
C SER A 120 4.37 -22.61 2.72
N ILE A 121 4.04 -21.92 1.63
CA ILE A 121 4.31 -20.50 1.41
C ILE A 121 2.99 -19.82 1.08
N VAL A 122 2.70 -18.73 1.78
CA VAL A 122 1.52 -17.90 1.52
C VAL A 122 1.98 -16.60 0.86
N TRP A 123 1.61 -16.42 -0.41
CA TRP A 123 1.91 -15.20 -1.16
C TRP A 123 0.85 -14.13 -0.87
N ALA A 124 1.17 -13.22 0.05
CA ALA A 124 0.35 -12.07 0.40
C ALA A 124 0.87 -10.77 -0.26
N THR A 125 1.32 -10.85 -1.51
CA THR A 125 2.01 -9.76 -2.25
C THR A 125 1.07 -8.88 -3.08
N GLY A 126 -0.24 -8.98 -2.85
CA GLY A 126 -1.26 -8.22 -3.58
C GLY A 126 -1.60 -8.81 -4.96
N PHE A 127 -2.20 -7.98 -5.81
CA PHE A 127 -2.68 -8.35 -7.14
C PHE A 127 -2.39 -7.22 -8.14
N ALA A 128 -2.43 -7.55 -9.43
CA ALA A 128 -2.38 -6.59 -10.52
C ALA A 128 -3.72 -6.58 -11.28
N LEU A 129 -4.03 -5.47 -11.94
CA LEU A 129 -5.16 -5.40 -12.85
C LEU A 129 -4.76 -6.01 -14.19
N ASP A 130 -5.59 -6.94 -14.70
CA ASP A 130 -5.40 -7.54 -16.02
C ASP A 130 -6.59 -7.20 -16.93
N PHE A 131 -6.30 -6.44 -17.99
CA PHE A 131 -7.26 -6.05 -19.01
C PHE A 131 -7.09 -6.83 -20.33
N GLY A 132 -6.24 -7.86 -20.40
CA GLY A 132 -5.98 -8.63 -21.63
C GLY A 132 -7.20 -9.37 -22.20
N TRP A 133 -8.25 -9.53 -21.40
CA TRP A 133 -9.54 -10.05 -21.83
C TRP A 133 -10.32 -9.06 -22.72
N MET A 134 -10.08 -7.75 -22.59
CA MET A 134 -10.73 -6.73 -23.40
C MET A 134 -10.14 -6.72 -24.81
N LYS A 135 -11.01 -6.81 -25.82
CA LYS A 135 -10.62 -6.80 -27.25
C LYS A 135 -10.86 -5.45 -27.93
N THR A 136 -11.17 -4.44 -27.13
CA THR A 136 -11.46 -3.07 -27.55
C THR A 136 -10.96 -2.12 -26.46
N GLY A 137 -10.73 -0.86 -26.83
CA GLY A 137 -10.12 0.14 -25.97
C GLY A 137 -8.66 0.42 -26.33
N GLU A 138 -8.16 1.52 -25.77
CA GLU A 138 -6.77 1.92 -25.84
C GLU A 138 -6.13 1.67 -24.47
N PHE A 139 -4.89 1.18 -24.47
CA PHE A 139 -4.14 0.85 -23.26
C PHE A 139 -2.76 1.51 -23.32
N ASP A 140 -2.25 1.93 -22.17
CA ASP A 140 -0.89 2.46 -22.06
C ASP A 140 0.17 1.33 -22.11
N ASP A 141 1.45 1.70 -22.11
CA ASP A 141 2.58 0.76 -22.12
C ASP A 141 2.60 -0.21 -20.91
N LYS A 142 1.80 0.07 -19.87
CA LYS A 142 1.63 -0.75 -18.66
C LYS A 142 0.35 -1.58 -18.70
N GLY A 143 -0.37 -1.61 -19.82
CA GLY A 143 -1.61 -2.36 -20.01
C GLY A 143 -2.82 -1.76 -19.28
N ARG A 144 -2.74 -0.50 -18.84
CA ARG A 144 -3.84 0.18 -18.14
C ARG A 144 -4.74 0.88 -19.15
N PRO A 145 -6.07 0.84 -18.98
CA PRO A 145 -6.98 1.47 -19.92
C PRO A 145 -6.77 2.99 -19.93
N VAL A 146 -6.70 3.57 -21.13
CA VAL A 146 -6.73 5.01 -21.32
C VAL A 146 -8.15 5.51 -21.04
N HIS A 147 -8.25 6.43 -20.09
CA HIS A 147 -9.53 7.01 -19.70
C HIS A 147 -9.36 8.42 -19.10
N GLN A 148 -10.43 9.19 -19.07
CA GLN A 148 -10.51 10.41 -18.27
C GLN A 148 -11.54 10.22 -17.15
N ARG A 149 -11.06 10.11 -15.90
CA ARG A 149 -11.91 9.86 -14.72
C ARG A 149 -12.88 8.69 -14.91
N GLY A 150 -12.42 7.62 -15.56
CA GLY A 150 -13.21 6.41 -15.84
C GLY A 150 -13.98 6.45 -17.16
N VAL A 151 -14.05 7.56 -17.90
CA VAL A 151 -14.64 7.60 -19.24
C VAL A 151 -13.62 7.14 -20.26
N SER A 152 -13.89 6.04 -20.99
CA SER A 152 -13.01 5.52 -22.03
C SER A 152 -13.01 6.39 -23.29
N THR A 153 -11.99 6.22 -24.14
CA THR A 153 -12.01 6.72 -25.53
C THR A 153 -13.02 5.96 -26.40
N VAL A 154 -13.44 4.75 -26.01
CA VAL A 154 -14.49 3.98 -26.68
C VAL A 154 -15.88 4.42 -26.17
N PRO A 155 -16.79 4.90 -27.06
CA PRO A 155 -18.13 5.29 -26.65
C PRO A 155 -18.91 4.15 -25.98
N GLY A 156 -19.52 4.45 -24.83
CA GLY A 156 -20.31 3.46 -24.07
C GLY A 156 -19.48 2.57 -23.13
N LEU A 157 -18.15 2.69 -23.12
CA LEU A 157 -17.27 1.97 -22.20
C LEU A 157 -16.80 2.89 -21.06
N TYR A 158 -16.92 2.40 -19.82
CA TYR A 158 -16.54 3.13 -18.62
C TYR A 158 -15.83 2.21 -17.62
N PHE A 159 -14.93 2.79 -16.83
CA PHE A 159 -14.14 2.10 -15.80
C PHE A 159 -14.43 2.70 -14.43
N LEU A 160 -14.74 1.84 -13.46
CA LEU A 160 -14.99 2.22 -12.07
C LEU A 160 -14.06 1.42 -11.14
N GLY A 161 -13.64 2.02 -10.03
CA GLY A 161 -12.82 1.36 -9.01
C GLY A 161 -11.32 1.31 -9.33
N LEU A 162 -10.86 1.95 -10.41
CA LEU A 162 -9.44 2.14 -10.65
C LEU A 162 -8.84 3.15 -9.68
N ALA A 163 -7.54 3.06 -9.45
CA ALA A 163 -6.82 4.07 -8.68
C ALA A 163 -6.88 5.43 -9.40
N TRP A 164 -7.05 6.51 -8.63
CA TRP A 164 -6.94 7.88 -9.14
C TRP A 164 -7.90 8.24 -10.29
N LEU A 165 -9.17 7.80 -10.21
CA LEU A 165 -10.20 8.27 -11.15
C LEU A 165 -10.52 9.74 -10.88
N SER A 166 -11.36 10.05 -9.89
CA SER A 166 -11.56 11.43 -9.43
C SER A 166 -10.61 11.85 -8.32
N ARG A 167 -10.09 10.90 -7.53
CA ARG A 167 -9.27 11.18 -6.35
C ARG A 167 -8.47 9.96 -5.88
N ARG A 168 -7.57 10.16 -4.92
CA ARG A 168 -6.79 9.09 -4.29
C ARG A 168 -7.66 7.94 -3.75
N ALA A 169 -8.83 8.26 -3.19
CA ALA A 169 -9.75 7.30 -2.60
C ALA A 169 -10.56 6.47 -3.60
N SER A 170 -10.46 6.72 -4.91
CA SER A 170 -11.23 6.02 -5.97
C SER A 170 -11.26 4.48 -5.89
N PRO A 171 -10.17 3.77 -5.54
CA PRO A 171 -10.20 2.31 -5.51
C PRO A 171 -10.78 1.73 -4.21
N PHE A 172 -11.17 2.56 -3.24
CA PHE A 172 -11.69 2.10 -1.94
C PHE A 172 -13.21 2.21 -1.86
N ILE A 173 -13.85 1.32 -1.10
CA ILE A 173 -15.30 1.35 -0.84
C ILE A 173 -15.75 2.73 -0.35
N TRP A 174 -14.95 3.38 0.51
CA TRP A 174 -15.25 4.71 1.03
C TRP A 174 -15.21 5.83 -0.03
N GLY A 175 -14.41 5.69 -1.10
CA GLY A 175 -14.21 6.74 -2.10
C GLY A 175 -14.89 6.50 -3.45
N VAL A 176 -15.13 5.25 -3.82
CA VAL A 176 -15.62 4.86 -5.17
C VAL A 176 -16.98 5.47 -5.53
N TRP A 177 -17.81 5.81 -4.54
CA TRP A 177 -19.14 6.37 -4.77
C TRP A 177 -19.10 7.71 -5.53
N HIS A 178 -18.07 8.53 -5.32
CA HIS A 178 -17.88 9.77 -6.07
C HIS A 178 -17.64 9.54 -7.55
N ASP A 179 -16.91 8.48 -7.90
CA ASP A 179 -16.68 8.09 -9.28
C ASP A 179 -17.95 7.48 -9.88
N ALA A 180 -18.67 6.67 -9.11
CA ALA A 180 -19.94 6.09 -9.54
C ALA A 180 -20.98 7.17 -9.87
N GLU A 181 -21.14 8.18 -9.01
CA GLU A 181 -22.02 9.33 -9.24
C GLU A 181 -21.62 10.11 -10.51
N TYR A 182 -20.33 10.39 -10.67
CA TYR A 182 -19.82 11.07 -11.86
C TYR A 182 -20.10 10.26 -13.13
N LEU A 183 -19.79 8.96 -13.14
CA LEU A 183 -20.01 8.11 -14.32
C LEU A 183 -21.50 7.93 -14.62
N ALA A 184 -22.36 7.81 -13.61
CA ALA A 184 -23.79 7.78 -13.80
C ALA A 184 -24.30 9.02 -14.54
N SER A 185 -23.76 10.22 -14.22
CA SER A 185 -24.10 11.46 -14.95
C SER A 185 -23.61 11.51 -16.41
N LYS A 186 -22.67 10.63 -16.78
CA LYS A 186 -22.15 10.50 -18.16
C LYS A 186 -22.87 9.42 -18.96
N ILE A 187 -23.41 8.43 -18.26
CA ILE A 187 -24.18 7.32 -18.85
C ILE A 187 -25.63 7.73 -19.07
N ALA A 188 -26.19 8.53 -18.15
CA ALA A 188 -27.55 9.00 -18.26
C ALA A 188 -27.72 9.90 -19.53
N PRO A 189 -28.83 9.74 -20.26
CA PRO A 189 -29.13 10.49 -21.48
C PRO A 189 -29.41 11.98 -21.23
#